data_AF-A0A3C0IUC5-F1
#
_entry.id   AF-A0A3C0IUC5-F1
#
_cell.length_a   1.000
_cell.length_b   1.000
_cell.length_c   1.000
_cell.angle_alpha   90.00
_cell.angle_beta   90.00
_cell.angle_gamma   90.00
#
_symmetry.space_group_name_H-M   'P 1'
#
loop_
_entity.id
_entity.type
_entity.pdbx_description
1 polymer ?
#
loop_
_entity_poly.entity_id
_entity_poly.type
_entity_poly.pdbx_seq_one_letter_code
_entity_poly.pdbx_strand_id
1 'polypeptide(L)'
;PNDFLINQTQLRTNNAAVSNINMKEIHAAIHQLPEIFKSPFLLYFDGFKYNEIAEMLDEPLGTIKSRIHFARKLLKNQIQRH
;
A
#
# COMPACT_ATOMS: atom_id res chain seq x y z
N PRO A 1 23.76 -18.04 -39.53
CA PRO A 1 24.07 -18.08 -38.09
C PRO A 1 23.74 -16.74 -37.42
N ASN A 2 22.54 -16.67 -36.85
CA ASN A 2 22.22 -15.93 -35.64
C ASN A 2 20.81 -16.35 -35.24
N ASP A 3 20.76 -17.46 -34.52
CA ASP A 3 19.67 -17.77 -33.60
C ASP A 3 19.64 -16.70 -32.53
N PHE A 4 18.56 -15.92 -32.43
CA PHE A 4 17.97 -15.56 -31.13
C PHE A 4 16.49 -15.23 -31.35
N LEU A 5 15.75 -16.33 -31.35
CA LEU A 5 14.34 -16.50 -31.07
C LEU A 5 13.93 -15.80 -29.74
N ILE A 6 12.64 -15.43 -29.69
CA ILE A 6 11.76 -15.26 -28.51
C ILE A 6 11.83 -13.94 -27.72
N ASN A 7 10.94 -12.99 -28.04
CA ASN A 7 9.68 -12.76 -27.31
C ASN A 7 9.00 -11.52 -27.94
N GLN A 8 8.20 -11.70 -28.99
CA GLN A 8 6.76 -11.88 -28.85
C GLN A 8 6.11 -10.92 -27.85
N THR A 9 5.44 -9.92 -28.42
CA THR A 9 3.98 -9.84 -28.28
C THR A 9 3.44 -9.89 -26.85
N GLN A 10 3.93 -9.07 -25.93
CA GLN A 10 3.13 -8.60 -24.80
C GLN A 10 3.25 -7.08 -24.66
N LEU A 11 2.80 -6.38 -25.70
CA LEU A 11 2.13 -5.11 -25.50
C LEU A 11 0.94 -5.40 -24.57
N ARG A 12 1.17 -5.35 -23.25
CA ARG A 12 0.13 -5.46 -22.22
C ARG A 12 -0.70 -4.18 -22.25
N THR A 13 -1.44 -3.98 -23.33
CA THR A 13 -2.54 -3.04 -23.41
C THR A 13 -3.71 -3.63 -22.64
N ASN A 14 -3.62 -3.64 -21.31
CA ASN A 14 -4.71 -3.98 -20.39
C ASN A 14 -4.49 -3.41 -18.97
N ASN A 15 -3.73 -2.32 -18.81
CA ASN A 15 -3.38 -1.84 -17.46
C ASN A 15 -4.32 -0.78 -16.89
N ALA A 16 -5.11 -0.03 -17.67
CA ALA A 16 -5.92 1.07 -17.12
C ALA A 16 -7.17 0.57 -16.33
N ALA A 17 -7.86 -0.46 -16.83
CA ALA A 17 -9.00 -1.04 -16.14
C ALA A 17 -8.54 -1.82 -14.89
N VAL A 18 -7.46 -2.59 -15.00
CA VAL A 18 -6.86 -3.34 -13.88
C VAL A 18 -6.24 -2.39 -12.85
N SER A 19 -5.57 -1.31 -13.26
CA SER A 19 -5.05 -0.31 -12.32
C SER A 19 -6.16 0.41 -11.56
N ASN A 20 -7.28 0.70 -12.23
CA ASN A 20 -8.43 1.32 -11.59
C ASN A 20 -9.14 0.36 -10.62
N ILE A 21 -9.17 -0.94 -10.92
CA ILE A 21 -9.68 -1.98 -10.01
C ILE A 21 -8.77 -2.07 -8.78
N ASN A 22 -7.46 -2.16 -8.98
CA ASN A 22 -6.48 -2.24 -7.89
C ASN A 22 -6.54 -1.01 -6.97
N MET A 23 -6.71 0.19 -7.51
CA MET A 23 -6.79 1.40 -6.70
C MET A 23 -8.05 1.42 -5.83
N LYS A 24 -9.21 1.04 -6.39
CA LYS A 24 -10.47 0.95 -5.63
C LYS A 24 -10.37 -0.08 -4.49
N GLU A 25 -9.73 -1.21 -4.74
CA GLU A 25 -9.50 -2.25 -3.72
C GLU A 25 -8.57 -1.77 -2.60
N ILE A 26 -7.48 -1.08 -2.95
CA ILE A 26 -6.59 -0.46 -1.97
C ILE A 26 -7.34 0.55 -1.11
N HIS A 27 -8.14 1.43 -1.71
CA HIS A 27 -8.96 2.39 -0.96
C HIS A 27 -9.94 1.67 -0.04
N ALA A 28 -10.66 0.66 -0.53
CA ALA A 28 -11.61 -0.11 0.26
C ALA A 28 -10.93 -0.83 1.44
N ALA A 29 -9.73 -1.38 1.24
CA ALA A 29 -8.94 -2.00 2.29
C ALA A 29 -8.47 -0.98 3.33
N ILE A 30 -8.00 0.20 2.89
CA ILE A 30 -7.64 1.30 3.79
C ILE A 30 -8.85 1.74 4.61
N HIS A 31 -10.04 1.88 4.02
CA HIS A 31 -11.26 2.25 4.73
C HIS A 31 -11.63 1.27 5.85
N GLN A 32 -11.33 -0.02 5.67
CA GLN A 32 -11.58 -1.08 6.66
C GLN A 32 -10.53 -1.13 7.79
N LEU A 33 -9.42 -0.39 7.68
CA LEU A 33 -8.46 -0.30 8.77
C LEU A 33 -9.07 0.40 9.99
N PRO A 34 -8.85 -0.12 11.21
CA PRO A 34 -9.10 0.62 12.43
C PRO A 34 -8.42 1.99 12.41
N GLU A 35 -9.09 3.03 12.89
CA GLU A 35 -8.59 4.43 12.84
C GLU A 35 -7.21 4.58 13.46
N ILE A 36 -6.95 3.87 14.55
CA ILE A 36 -5.67 3.82 15.26
C ILE A 36 -4.50 3.40 14.36
N PHE A 37 -4.76 2.61 13.31
CA PHE A 37 -3.76 2.19 12.31
C PHE A 37 -3.84 3.02 11.04
N LYS A 38 -5.04 3.46 10.66
CA LYS A 38 -5.31 4.23 9.44
C LYS A 38 -4.61 5.58 9.44
N SER A 39 -4.82 6.39 10.49
CA SER A 39 -4.26 7.74 10.58
C SER A 39 -2.73 7.78 10.42
N PRO A 40 -1.93 7.04 11.23
CA PRO A 40 -0.47 7.04 11.06
C PRO A 40 -0.02 6.40 9.75
N PHE A 41 -0.77 5.43 9.21
CA PHE A 41 -0.46 4.84 7.91
C PHE A 41 -0.65 5.82 6.75
N LEU A 42 -1.73 6.60 6.75
CA LEU A 42 -2.01 7.62 5.73
C LEU A 42 -0.94 8.70 5.72
N LEU A 43 -0.58 9.24 6.89
CA LEU A 43 0.51 10.22 6.99
C LEU A 43 1.83 9.64 6.47
N TYR A 44 2.16 8.40 6.82
CA TYR A 44 3.35 7.74 6.28
C TYR A 44 3.27 7.54 4.76
N PHE A 45 2.10 7.19 4.23
CA PHE A 45 1.86 7.04 2.80
C PHE A 45 1.98 8.37 2.05
N ASP A 46 1.57 9.48 2.67
CA ASP A 46 1.72 10.84 2.15
C ASP A 46 3.16 11.37 2.23
N GLY A 47 4.08 10.60 2.81
CA GLY A 47 5.53 10.86 2.80
C GLY A 47 6.09 11.44 4.11
N PHE A 48 5.27 11.58 5.15
CA PHE A 48 5.76 12.01 6.46
C PHE A 48 6.67 10.95 7.09
N LYS A 49 7.73 11.39 7.76
CA LYS A 49 8.65 10.52 8.49
C LYS A 49 8.04 10.09 9.81
N TYR A 50 8.46 8.93 10.31
CA TYR A 50 7.95 8.38 11.57
C TYR A 50 8.03 9.34 12.77
N ASN A 51 9.08 10.17 12.84
CA ASN A 51 9.23 11.19 13.89
C ASN A 51 8.24 12.35 13.73
N GLU A 52 8.02 12.83 12.51
CA GLU A 52 7.04 13.89 12.21
C GLU A 52 5.62 13.43 12.55
N ILE A 53 5.31 12.15 12.28
CA ILE A 53 4.02 11.55 12.61
C ILE A 53 3.86 11.38 14.13
N ALA A 54 4.92 10.97 14.83
CA ALA A 54 4.93 10.83 16.28
C ALA A 54 4.65 12.18 16.97
N GLU A 55 5.28 13.24 16.48
CA GLU A 55 5.04 14.61 16.95
C GLU A 55 3.63 15.11 16.62
N MET A 56 3.15 14.87 15.39
CA MET A 56 1.82 15.32 14.95
C MET A 56 0.67 14.63 15.70
N LEU A 57 0.84 13.36 16.07
CA LEU A 57 -0.17 12.56 16.76
C LEU A 57 0.02 12.55 18.29
N ASP A 58 1.06 13.21 18.81
CA ASP A 58 1.45 13.20 20.23
C ASP A 58 1.58 11.77 20.80
N GLU A 59 2.29 10.92 20.06
CA GLU A 59 2.46 9.51 20.40
C GLU A 59 3.91 9.03 20.28
N PRO A 60 4.33 8.02 21.07
CA PRO A 60 5.69 7.51 21.00
C PRO A 60 6.07 6.98 19.61
N LEU A 61 7.31 7.25 19.17
CA LEU A 61 7.85 6.75 17.90
C LEU A 61 7.72 5.22 17.74
N GLY A 62 7.88 4.47 18.83
CA GLY A 62 7.68 3.01 18.84
C GLY A 62 6.24 2.61 18.53
N THR A 63 5.26 3.36 19.03
CA THR A 63 3.83 3.18 18.77
C THR A 63 3.49 3.47 17.32
N ILE A 64 4.02 4.55 16.75
CA ILE A 64 3.82 4.87 15.34
C ILE A 64 4.37 3.77 14.42
N LYS A 65 5.60 3.31 14.69
CA LYS A 65 6.21 2.21 13.93
C LYS A 65 5.37 0.94 14.00
N SER A 66 4.89 0.56 15.18
CA SER A 66 4.09 -0.65 15.34
C SER A 66 2.73 -0.51 14.64
N ARG A 67 2.04 0.62 14.79
CA ARG A 67 0.76 0.89 14.11
C ARG A 67 0.86 0.84 12.59
N ILE A 68 1.90 1.45 12.00
CA ILE A 68 2.14 1.40 10.54
C ILE A 68 2.48 -0.03 10.09
N HIS A 69 3.27 -0.77 10.88
CA HIS A 69 3.54 -2.17 10.59
C HIS A 69 2.26 -3.02 10.59
N PHE A 70 1.41 -2.86 11.60
CA PHE A 70 0.13 -3.56 11.67
C PHE A 70 -0.82 -3.17 10.53
N ALA A 71 -0.91 -1.88 10.18
CA ALA A 71 -1.67 -1.41 9.03
C ALA A 71 -1.26 -2.14 7.74
N ARG A 72 0.05 -2.21 7.46
CA ARG A 72 0.58 -2.92 6.27
C ARG A 72 0.23 -4.41 6.29
N LYS A 73 0.31 -5.06 7.45
CA LYS A 73 -0.04 -6.48 7.59
C LYS A 73 -1.53 -6.72 7.34
N LEU A 74 -2.39 -5.86 7.88
CA LEU A 74 -3.84 -5.93 7.66
C LEU A 74 -4.20 -5.72 6.19
N LEU A 75 -3.65 -4.67 5.56
CA LEU A 75 -3.86 -4.41 4.13
C LEU A 75 -3.40 -5.58 3.26
N LYS A 76 -2.22 -6.14 3.53
CA LYS A 76 -1.73 -7.32 2.81
C LYS A 76 -2.69 -8.51 2.93
N ASN A 77 -3.20 -8.80 4.12
CA ASN A 77 -4.14 -9.90 4.32
C ASN A 77 -5.49 -9.67 3.61
N GLN A 78 -5.95 -8.42 3.51
CA GLN A 78 -7.19 -8.09 2.79
C GLN A 78 -7.02 -8.23 1.28
N ILE A 79 -5.90 -7.75 0.73
CA ILE A 79 -5.62 -7.84 -0.71
C ILE A 79 -5.35 -9.29 -1.13
N GLN A 80 -4.70 -10.10 -0.29
CA GLN A 80 -4.43 -11.52 -0.59
C GLN A 80 -5.65 -12.45 -0.51
N ARG A 81 -6.76 -11.98 0.08
CA ARG A 81 -8.00 -12.77 0.20
C ARG A 81 -8.90 -12.67 -1.03
N HIS A 82 -8.59 -11.79 -1.96
CA HIS A 82 -9.29 -11.59 -3.24
C HIS A 82 -8.41 -12.04 -4.39
#